data_AF-A0A2P5AJC6-F1
#
_entry.id   AF-A0A2P5AJC6-F1
#
_cell.length_a   1.000
_cell.length_b   1.000
_cell.length_c   1.000
_cell.angle_alpha   90.00
_cell.angle_beta   90.00
_cell.angle_gamma   90.00
#
_symmetry.space_group_name_H-M   'P 1'
#
loop_
_entity.id
_entity.type
_entity.pdbx_description
1 polymer ?
#
loop_
_entity_poly.entity_id
_entity_poly.type
_entity_poly.pdbx_seq_one_letter_code
_entity_poly.pdbx_strand_id
1 'polypeptide(L)'
;MVEGAQRSGPWGQERRAFLAQNATREGLIETCATIICIASALHAAINFEQYPYGGYPPNRPLMSRRSIPEEGTPEYEELKTNPEKAFLKTTTRRLAFSSRHFPC
;
A
#
# COMPACT_ATOMS: atom_id res chain seq x y z
N MET A 1 9.18 -34.96 13.76
CA MET A 1 8.75 -34.10 14.89
C MET A 1 8.03 -32.82 14.40
N VAL A 2 7.07 -32.90 13.46
CA VAL A 2 6.38 -31.70 12.91
C VAL A 2 4.87 -31.68 13.20
N GLU A 3 4.34 -32.64 13.97
CA GLU A 3 2.87 -32.73 14.19
C GLU A 3 2.38 -32.01 15.47
N GLY A 4 3.26 -31.52 16.33
CA GLY A 4 2.88 -30.97 17.65
C GLY A 4 2.63 -29.46 17.71
N ALA A 5 3.24 -28.65 16.84
CA ALA A 5 3.30 -27.20 17.03
C ALA A 5 2.20 -26.39 16.31
N GLN A 6 1.39 -27.03 15.45
CA GLN A 6 0.46 -26.31 14.58
C GLN A 6 -0.96 -26.14 15.17
N ARG A 7 -1.28 -26.77 16.30
CA ARG A 7 -2.65 -26.85 16.83
C ARG A 7 -3.08 -25.72 17.78
N SER A 8 -2.14 -24.99 18.40
CA SER A 8 -2.43 -24.07 19.53
C SER A 8 -2.04 -22.59 19.30
N GLY A 9 -1.81 -22.18 18.06
CA GLY A 9 -1.58 -20.75 17.74
C GLY A 9 -2.89 -19.94 17.63
N PRO A 10 -2.85 -18.60 17.76
CA PRO A 10 -4.04 -17.73 17.68
C PRO A 10 -4.79 -17.85 16.34
N TRP A 11 -4.10 -18.28 15.28
CA TRP A 11 -4.64 -18.53 13.94
C TRP A 11 -5.15 -19.96 13.74
N GLY A 12 -5.22 -20.78 14.79
CA GLY A 12 -5.50 -22.21 14.70
C GLY A 12 -6.91 -22.53 14.18
N GLN A 13 -7.90 -21.70 14.50
CA GLN A 13 -9.29 -21.90 14.05
C GLN A 13 -9.44 -21.59 12.56
N GLU A 14 -8.87 -20.47 12.10
CA GLU A 14 -8.91 -20.06 10.69
C GLU A 14 -8.19 -21.05 9.78
N ARG A 15 -7.03 -21.56 10.21
CA ARG A 15 -6.31 -22.61 9.47
C ARG A 15 -7.14 -23.88 9.33
N ARG A 16 -7.88 -24.28 10.37
CA ARG A 16 -8.77 -25.44 10.30
C ARG A 16 -9.93 -25.20 9.33
N ALA A 17 -10.51 -24.00 9.33
CA ALA A 17 -11.57 -23.63 8.38
C ALA A 17 -11.07 -23.67 6.93
N PHE A 18 -9.90 -23.09 6.67
CA PHE A 18 -9.27 -23.10 5.34
C PHE A 18 -8.95 -24.52 4.86
N LEU A 19 -8.39 -25.37 5.73
CA LEU A 19 -8.08 -26.76 5.39
C LEU A 19 -9.36 -27.59 5.14
N ALA A 20 -10.42 -27.37 5.91
CA ALA A 20 -11.70 -28.03 5.71
C ALA A 20 -12.36 -27.61 4.38
N GLN A 21 -12.27 -26.33 4.02
CA GLN A 21 -12.77 -25.81 2.74
C GLN A 21 -12.03 -26.40 1.54
N ASN A 22 -10.71 -26.59 1.66
CA ASN A 22 -9.85 -27.14 0.60
C ASN A 22 -9.84 -28.67 0.52
N ALA A 23 -10.63 -29.35 1.36
CA ALA A 23 -10.79 -30.80 1.29
C ALA A 23 -11.69 -31.26 0.12
N THR A 24 -12.44 -30.34 -0.49
CA THR A 24 -13.29 -30.60 -1.66
C THR A 24 -12.57 -30.21 -2.96
N ARG A 25 -12.93 -30.87 -4.07
CA ARG A 25 -12.36 -30.57 -5.40
C ARG A 25 -12.64 -29.13 -5.82
N GLU A 26 -13.85 -28.66 -5.56
CA GLU A 26 -14.31 -27.31 -5.88
C GLU A 26 -13.52 -26.26 -5.07
N GLY A 27 -13.30 -26.51 -3.77
CA GLY A 27 -12.51 -25.62 -2.91
C GLY A 27 -11.03 -25.55 -3.32
N LEU A 28 -10.47 -26.65 -3.82
CA LEU A 28 -9.11 -26.66 -4.35
C LEU A 28 -9.00 -25.86 -5.66
N ILE A 29 -9.96 -26.01 -6.57
CA ILE A 29 -10.00 -25.25 -7.83
C ILE A 29 -10.09 -23.75 -7.55
N GLU A 30 -10.98 -23.35 -6.64
CA GLU A 30 -11.16 -21.95 -6.25
C GLU A 30 -9.90 -21.37 -5.61
N THR A 31 -9.26 -22.11 -4.71
CA THR A 31 -8.02 -21.66 -4.05
C THR A 31 -6.88 -21.54 -5.05
N CYS A 32 -6.69 -22.51 -5.95
CA CYS A 32 -5.67 -22.43 -6.99
C CYS A 32 -5.92 -21.25 -7.94
N ALA A 33 -7.17 -21.04 -8.38
CA ALA A 33 -7.53 -19.90 -9.22
C ALA A 33 -7.26 -18.57 -8.51
N THR A 34 -7.58 -18.48 -7.22
CA THR A 34 -7.32 -17.30 -6.39
C THR A 34 -5.82 -17.01 -6.29
N ILE A 35 -4.99 -18.01 -6.01
CA ILE A 35 -3.53 -17.85 -5.95
C ILE A 35 -2.98 -17.37 -7.30
N ILE A 36 -3.42 -17.98 -8.41
CA ILE A 36 -3.00 -17.59 -9.76
C ILE A 36 -3.40 -16.13 -10.03
N CYS A 37 -4.64 -15.73 -9.74
CA CYS A 37 -5.11 -14.36 -9.91
C CYS A 37 -4.32 -13.35 -9.07
N ILE A 38 -4.05 -13.66 -7.80
CA ILE A 38 -3.30 -12.78 -6.90
C ILE A 38 -1.86 -12.60 -7.40
N ALA A 39 -1.18 -13.70 -7.74
CA ALA A 39 0.22 -13.68 -8.15
C ALA A 39 0.42 -13.05 -9.55
N SER A 40 -0.59 -13.13 -10.42
CA SER A 40 -0.51 -12.61 -11.79
C SER A 40 -1.26 -11.28 -11.94
N ALA A 41 -2.55 -11.33 -12.26
CA ALA A 41 -3.36 -10.18 -12.64
C ALA A 41 -3.39 -9.10 -11.55
N LEU A 42 -3.61 -9.47 -10.29
CA LEU A 42 -3.65 -8.50 -9.20
C LEU A 42 -2.27 -7.86 -8.97
N HIS A 43 -1.21 -8.67 -8.89
CA HIS A 43 0.15 -8.17 -8.75
C HIS A 43 0.52 -7.22 -9.90
N ALA A 44 0.20 -7.58 -11.14
CA ALA A 44 0.45 -6.73 -12.31
C ALA A 44 -0.30 -5.40 -12.21
N ALA A 45 -1.59 -5.42 -11.87
CA ALA A 45 -2.43 -4.24 -11.76
C ALA A 45 -1.88 -3.25 -10.70
N ILE A 46 -1.49 -3.71 -9.52
CA ILE A 46 -1.04 -2.81 -8.45
C ILE A 46 0.45 -2.43 -8.53
N ASN A 47 1.26 -3.20 -9.26
CA ASN A 47 2.71 -3.01 -9.30
C ASN A 47 3.14 -2.16 -10.50
N PHE A 48 2.68 -2.47 -11.71
CA PHE A 48 3.16 -1.78 -12.91
C PHE A 48 2.68 -0.34 -13.00
N GLU A 49 1.62 0.03 -12.28
CA GLU A 49 1.11 1.40 -12.20
C GLU A 49 1.89 2.28 -11.21
N GLN A 50 2.78 1.71 -10.39
CA GLN A 50 3.49 2.45 -9.34
C GLN A 50 4.32 3.61 -9.89
N TYR A 51 5.07 3.39 -10.98
CA TYR A 51 5.90 4.42 -11.58
C TYR A 51 5.17 5.29 -12.59
N PRO A 52 4.34 4.75 -13.52
CA PRO A 52 3.57 5.57 -14.44
C PRO A 52 2.67 6.59 -13.73
N TYR A 53 2.05 6.21 -12.61
CA TYR A 53 1.20 7.12 -11.84
C TYR A 53 1.94 7.82 -10.70
N GLY A 54 2.84 7.13 -9.99
CA GLY A 54 3.57 7.68 -8.84
C GLY A 54 4.90 8.37 -9.18
N GLY A 55 5.33 8.36 -10.44
CA GLY A 55 6.55 9.01 -10.91
C GLY A 55 6.50 10.54 -10.83
N TYR A 56 5.29 11.11 -10.82
CA TYR A 56 5.05 12.52 -10.49
C TYR A 56 4.51 12.63 -9.05
N PRO A 57 5.34 12.99 -8.06
CA PRO A 57 4.97 12.93 -6.64
C PRO A 57 3.69 13.70 -6.25
N PRO A 58 3.34 14.84 -6.89
CA PRO A 58 2.05 15.50 -6.65
C PRO A 58 0.83 14.62 -6.95
N ASN A 59 0.94 13.70 -7.91
CA ASN A 59 -0.16 12.83 -8.32
C ASN A 59 -0.42 11.67 -7.33
N ARG A 60 0.61 11.26 -6.57
CA ARG A 60 0.50 10.21 -5.54
C ARG A 60 1.44 10.51 -4.35
N PRO A 61 1.07 11.43 -3.45
CA PRO A 61 1.93 11.82 -2.34
C PRO A 61 2.13 10.64 -1.38
N LEU A 62 3.40 10.33 -1.05
CA LEU A 62 3.73 9.23 -0.14
C LEU A 62 3.45 9.61 1.33
N MET A 63 3.53 10.90 1.65
CA MET A 63 3.37 11.43 3.00
C MET A 63 2.84 12.86 2.96
N SER A 64 1.93 13.18 3.88
CA SER A 64 1.59 14.56 4.24
C SER A 64 2.35 14.98 5.50
N ARG A 65 2.88 16.20 5.52
CA ARG A 65 3.70 16.75 6.62
C ARG A 65 2.98 17.81 7.45
N ARG A 66 1.80 18.26 7.03
CA ARG A 66 1.04 19.32 7.68
C ARG A 66 -0.45 18.99 7.65
N SER A 67 -1.16 19.38 8.69
CA SER A 67 -2.62 19.40 8.71
C SER A 67 -3.14 20.51 7.79
N ILE A 68 -4.45 20.47 7.53
CA ILE A 68 -5.13 21.58 6.85
C ILE A 68 -4.98 22.85 7.71
N PRO A 69 -4.62 24.01 7.14
CA PRO A 69 -4.48 25.24 7.91
C PRO A 69 -5.85 25.82 8.28
N GLU A 70 -5.97 26.38 9.48
CA GLU A 70 -7.18 27.03 9.99
C GLU A 70 -7.30 28.47 9.50
N GLU A 71 -8.54 28.99 9.42
CA GLU A 71 -8.80 30.34 8.93
C GLU A 71 -8.13 31.41 9.79
N GLY A 72 -7.43 32.36 9.15
CA GLY A 72 -6.69 33.43 9.83
C GLY A 72 -5.24 33.10 10.20
N THR A 73 -4.76 31.88 9.91
CA THR A 73 -3.32 31.54 10.02
C THR A 73 -2.52 32.04 8.81
N PRO A 74 -1.22 32.35 8.95
CA PRO A 74 -0.39 32.75 7.82
C PRO A 74 -0.27 31.63 6.76
N GLU A 75 -0.41 30.36 7.17
CA GLU A 75 -0.48 29.22 6.27
C GLU A 75 -1.77 29.19 5.43
N TYR A 76 -2.89 29.68 5.98
CA TYR A 76 -4.15 29.79 5.25
C TYR A 76 -4.12 30.91 4.21
N GLU A 77 -3.47 32.03 4.53
CA GLU A 77 -3.21 33.09 3.54
C GLU A 77 -2.22 32.64 2.45
N GLU A 78 -1.21 31.83 2.81
CA GLU A 78 -0.32 31.18 1.81
C GLU A 78 -1.11 30.23 0.90
N LEU A 79 -2.09 29.49 1.42
CA LEU A 79 -2.95 28.61 0.62
C LEU A 79 -3.80 29.41 -0.38
N LYS A 80 -4.36 30.56 0.02
CA LYS A 80 -5.14 31.44 -0.88
C LYS A 80 -4.28 32.10 -1.96
N THR A 81 -3.11 32.58 -1.58
CA THR A 81 -2.24 33.37 -2.48
C THR A 81 -1.40 32.50 -3.40
N ASN A 82 -0.95 31.32 -2.93
CA ASN A 82 -0.15 30.38 -3.72
C ASN A 82 -0.45 28.91 -3.33
N PRO A 83 -1.48 28.31 -3.94
CA PRO A 83 -1.89 26.95 -3.62
C PRO A 83 -0.83 25.89 -3.99
N GLU A 84 -0.05 26.10 -5.04
CA GLU A 84 1.01 25.17 -5.45
C GLU A 84 2.12 25.09 -4.41
N LYS A 85 2.54 26.23 -3.87
CA LYS A 85 3.56 26.30 -2.83
C LYS A 85 3.06 25.69 -1.52
N ALA A 86 1.82 25.95 -1.15
CA ALA A 86 1.18 25.32 0.00
C ALA A 86 1.13 23.78 -0.17
N PHE A 87 0.71 23.31 -1.34
CA PHE A 87 0.65 21.89 -1.66
C PHE A 87 2.03 21.20 -1.59
N LEU A 88 3.07 21.79 -2.18
CA LEU A 88 4.43 21.24 -2.13
C LEU A 88 5.05 21.26 -0.72
N LYS A 89 4.65 22.21 0.13
CA LYS A 89 5.03 22.25 1.55
C LYS A 89 4.35 21.15 2.37
N THR A 90 3.11 20.82 2.03
CA THR A 90 2.33 19.76 2.68
C THR A 90 2.78 18.37 2.22
N THR A 91 2.99 18.19 0.92
CA THR A 91 3.39 16.91 0.28
C THR A 91 4.88 16.57 0.50
N THR A 92 5.29 15.36 0.10
CA THR A 92 6.65 14.79 0.17
C THR A 92 7.75 15.77 -0.28
N ARG A 93 8.81 15.91 0.54
CA ARG A 93 9.95 16.82 0.27
C ARG A 93 10.79 16.31 -0.90
N ARG A 94 11.28 17.24 -1.74
CA ARG A 94 12.21 16.98 -2.86
C ARG A 94 13.43 16.10 -2.48
N LEU A 95 13.98 16.26 -1.27
CA LEU A 95 15.15 15.49 -0.83
C LEU A 95 14.86 14.00 -0.62
N ALA A 96 13.63 13.63 -0.23
CA ALA A 96 13.24 12.21 -0.14
C ALA A 96 13.27 11.51 -1.52
N PHE A 97 13.22 12.29 -2.60
CA PHE A 97 13.33 11.81 -3.97
C PHE A 97 14.78 11.82 -4.49
N SER A 98 15.56 12.86 -4.16
CA SER A 98 16.93 13.04 -4.67
C SER A 98 18.02 12.30 -3.90
N SER A 99 17.74 11.82 -2.67
CA SER A 99 18.74 11.09 -1.87
C SER A 99 18.71 9.57 -2.07
N ARG A 100 17.92 9.06 -3.02
CA ARG A 100 18.06 7.66 -3.49
C ARG A 100 19.26 7.55 -4.44
N HIS A 101 20.44 7.82 -3.89
CA HIS A 101 21.68 7.30 -4.44
C HIS A 101 21.64 5.80 -4.13
N PHE A 102 21.37 4.98 -5.14
CA PHE A 102 21.59 3.55 -5.05
C PHE A 102 23.10 3.36 -5.31
N PRO A 103 23.95 3.15 -4.29
CA PRO A 103 25.24 2.56 -4.56
C PRO A 103 24.98 1.20 -5.21
N CYS A 104 25.55 1.02 -6.39
CA CYS A 104 25.66 -0.27 -7.06
C CYS A 104 26.25 -1.33 -6.13
#